data_AF-A0AA97IYW8-F1
#
_entry.id   AF-A0AA97IYW8-F1
#
_cell.length_a   1.000
_cell.length_b   1.000
_cell.length_c   1.000
_cell.angle_alpha   90.00
_cell.angle_beta   90.00
_cell.angle_gamma   90.00
#
_symmetry.space_group_name_H-M   'P 1'
#
loop_
_entity.id
_entity.type
_entity.pdbx_description
1 polymer ?
#
loop_
_entity_poly.entity_id
_entity_poly.type
_entity_poly.pdbx_seq_one_letter_code
_entity_poly.pdbx_strand_id
1 'polypeptide(L)'
;MEHSCYLFLLLLGFKWCAFAQQVTGMPGFAEECMWRNGSRVCSDPCSSYTVLDQPWRSTSYGKGTNCDSDKRGWYRFVGLGGERMPESCVPIYRCNTDAPMWLNGSHPIQNAGIVTRVACAHWNENCCLWSTTVQVKACVGGYYVYKLEGTPVCSLTYCTDPNYTESPCAQCGVDEECQLVNGVWGCSCSQGFNNSDISSLEPQLECGANEIKVSLQKCILNQLGFQDVVMYLKDDRCAGFEEQKNATVVSVVTPTQGGWCGTQLTKNGTHAIYSNTLYLGNGTVIRGDEVKINFQCSYPLDMEISLATAIQPIVSSINISVGGSGLFTVKMALYRDSNYTSPYEGSMAVLSTEANLYVGVMVTSGDMSRFVLLLDSCYATPTKNATGSLKYFIIQNSCPNTRDSTILVPENGVASEAKFSLQVFRFVGNHNLVYLHCQCRLCDIHTEQCRPHCSGGESRRAAAAETGYVLRLGPVVQRGSEYLAGAASSHASLGAWMIALASAVLVFFLHPFA
;
A
#
# COMPACT_ATOMS: atom_id res chain seq x y z
N MET A 1 -28.90 12.58 -43.02
CA MET A 1 -30.15 13.28 -43.36
C MET A 1 -30.27 14.46 -42.42
N GLU A 2 -29.61 15.59 -42.71
CA GLU A 2 -29.85 16.89 -42.03
C GLU A 2 -29.06 18.06 -42.67
N HIS A 3 -28.80 17.99 -43.98
CA HIS A 3 -28.10 19.07 -44.70
C HIS A 3 -28.93 19.72 -45.82
N SER A 4 -30.26 19.59 -45.79
CA SER A 4 -31.13 20.12 -46.86
C SER A 4 -32.26 21.05 -46.40
N CYS A 5 -32.29 21.49 -45.13
CA CYS A 5 -33.31 22.44 -44.65
C CYS A 5 -32.88 23.91 -44.64
N TYR A 6 -31.66 24.23 -45.11
CA TYR A 6 -31.13 25.60 -45.06
C TYR A 6 -31.30 26.41 -46.35
N LEU A 7 -31.82 25.82 -47.43
CA LEU A 7 -31.92 26.48 -48.73
C LEU A 7 -33.35 26.83 -49.19
N PHE A 8 -34.38 26.59 -48.37
CA PHE A 8 -35.78 26.82 -48.77
C PHE A 8 -36.48 28.00 -48.08
N LEU A 9 -35.81 28.70 -47.15
CA LEU A 9 -36.41 29.81 -46.40
C LEU A 9 -35.91 31.22 -46.79
N LEU A 10 -35.12 31.34 -47.85
CA LEU A 10 -34.66 32.63 -48.38
C LEU A 10 -35.69 33.37 -49.25
N LEU A 11 -36.90 32.83 -49.45
CA LEU A 11 -37.94 33.42 -50.31
C LEU A 11 -39.11 34.10 -49.58
N LEU A 12 -39.13 34.12 -48.24
CA LEU A 12 -40.17 34.82 -47.47
C LEU A 12 -39.49 35.82 -46.54
N GLY A 13 -39.39 37.07 -47.01
CA GLY A 13 -38.63 38.17 -46.41
C GLY A 13 -39.00 38.54 -44.97
N PHE A 14 -38.61 37.70 -44.00
CA PHE A 14 -38.65 38.02 -42.59
C PHE A 14 -37.30 38.61 -42.14
N LYS A 15 -37.34 39.92 -41.86
CA LYS A 15 -36.27 40.63 -41.17
C LYS A 15 -36.03 40.00 -39.80
N TRP A 16 -34.77 39.69 -39.52
CA TRP A 16 -34.30 39.38 -38.17
C TRP A 16 -34.59 40.57 -37.25
N CYS A 17 -35.48 40.37 -36.28
CA CYS A 17 -35.48 41.16 -35.06
C CYS A 17 -34.85 40.28 -33.97
N ALA A 18 -33.73 40.74 -33.43
CA ALA A 18 -33.11 40.17 -32.27
C ALA A 18 -34.11 40.14 -31.11
N PHE A 19 -34.44 38.94 -30.63
CA PHE A 19 -34.98 38.71 -29.30
C PHE A 19 -34.20 37.57 -28.65
N ALA A 20 -32.92 37.84 -28.42
CA ALA A 20 -32.13 37.15 -27.41
C ALA A 20 -32.18 37.99 -26.13
N GLN A 21 -33.34 38.03 -25.47
CA GLN A 21 -33.56 38.53 -24.11
C GLN A 21 -35.06 38.43 -23.81
N GLN A 22 -35.53 37.27 -23.35
CA GLN A 22 -36.54 37.12 -22.28
C GLN A 22 -36.84 35.63 -22.04
N VAL A 23 -35.95 34.93 -21.35
CA VAL A 23 -36.38 33.81 -20.48
C VAL A 23 -35.78 34.04 -19.09
N THR A 24 -35.94 35.26 -18.59
CA THR A 24 -35.87 35.57 -17.16
C THR A 24 -37.25 35.32 -16.58
N GLY A 25 -37.38 34.30 -15.75
CA GLY A 25 -38.42 34.17 -14.72
C GLY A 25 -39.88 34.04 -15.21
N MET A 26 -40.31 32.81 -15.48
CA MET A 26 -41.66 32.43 -15.07
C MET A 26 -41.60 32.10 -13.56
N PRO A 27 -42.24 32.86 -12.66
CA PRO A 27 -42.28 32.53 -11.24
C PRO A 27 -43.07 31.23 -11.06
N GLY A 28 -42.38 30.18 -10.62
CA GLY A 28 -43.01 28.93 -10.19
C GLY A 28 -42.69 27.65 -10.99
N PHE A 29 -41.72 27.64 -11.91
CA PHE A 29 -41.30 26.38 -12.55
C PHE A 29 -40.28 25.57 -11.73
N ALA A 30 -39.57 26.23 -10.79
CA ALA A 30 -38.53 25.63 -9.96
C ALA A 30 -38.65 25.95 -8.46
N GLU A 31 -39.74 26.60 -8.04
CA GLU A 31 -39.98 27.01 -6.66
C GLU A 31 -41.28 26.38 -6.15
N GLU A 32 -41.32 26.05 -4.86
CA GLU A 32 -42.57 25.65 -4.24
C GLU A 32 -43.36 26.89 -3.83
N CYS A 33 -44.58 27.01 -4.36
CA CYS A 33 -45.44 28.15 -4.08
C CYS A 33 -46.67 27.74 -3.27
N MET A 34 -46.87 28.36 -2.12
CA MET A 34 -48.07 28.17 -1.28
C MET A 34 -48.82 29.48 -1.08
N TRP A 35 -50.13 29.38 -0.89
CA TRP A 35 -50.98 30.53 -0.55
C TRP A 35 -50.95 30.77 0.95
N ARG A 36 -50.46 31.94 1.39
CA ARG A 36 -50.58 32.42 2.78
C ARG A 36 -51.23 33.80 2.78
N ASN A 37 -52.29 33.98 3.58
CA ASN A 37 -53.01 35.25 3.75
C ASN A 37 -53.35 35.95 2.42
N GLY A 38 -53.81 35.20 1.41
CA GLY A 38 -54.21 35.77 0.11
C GLY A 38 -53.07 36.12 -0.86
N SER A 39 -51.81 35.86 -0.50
CA SER A 39 -50.64 36.04 -1.37
C SER A 39 -49.95 34.70 -1.68
N ARG A 40 -49.41 34.57 -2.90
CA ARG A 40 -48.64 33.40 -3.35
C ARG A 40 -47.18 33.61 -2.94
N VAL A 41 -46.72 32.87 -1.93
CA VAL A 41 -45.33 32.89 -1.46
C VAL A 41 -44.61 31.70 -2.08
N CYS A 42 -43.60 31.97 -2.88
CA CYS A 42 -42.74 30.97 -3.50
C CYS A 42 -41.39 30.90 -2.77
N SER A 43 -40.91 29.70 -2.51
CA SER A 43 -39.60 29.46 -1.90
C SER A 43 -38.84 28.43 -2.72
N ASP A 44 -37.55 28.67 -2.92
CA ASP A 44 -36.65 27.68 -3.49
C ASP A 44 -36.30 26.63 -2.42
N PRO A 45 -36.63 25.34 -2.60
CA PRO A 45 -36.28 24.30 -1.64
C PRO A 45 -34.76 24.04 -1.57
N CYS A 46 -33.96 24.53 -2.51
CA CYS A 46 -32.49 24.55 -2.41
C CYS A 46 -31.97 25.61 -1.42
N SER A 47 -32.80 26.56 -1.01
CA SER A 47 -32.44 27.62 -0.05
C SER A 47 -32.91 27.33 1.39
N SER A 48 -33.84 26.39 1.57
CA SER A 48 -34.40 26.05 2.88
C SER A 48 -34.85 24.59 2.92
N TYR A 49 -34.15 23.76 3.68
CA TYR A 49 -34.40 22.33 3.84
C TYR A 49 -33.88 21.83 5.20
N THR A 50 -34.34 20.64 5.61
CA THR A 50 -33.84 19.94 6.79
C THR A 50 -32.76 18.94 6.41
N VAL A 51 -31.69 18.83 7.20
CA VAL A 51 -30.58 17.91 6.93
C VAL A 51 -30.88 16.51 7.50
N LEU A 52 -30.54 15.47 6.73
CA LEU A 52 -30.51 14.07 7.15
C LEU A 52 -29.08 13.53 6.98
N ASP A 53 -28.36 13.41 8.08
CA ASP A 53 -26.92 13.08 8.14
C ASP A 53 -26.64 11.68 8.71
N GLN A 54 -27.68 10.91 8.95
CA GLN A 54 -27.57 9.66 9.69
C GLN A 54 -26.84 8.58 8.86
N PRO A 55 -25.65 8.08 9.30
CA PRO A 55 -24.85 7.15 8.51
C PRO A 55 -25.56 5.83 8.17
N TRP A 56 -26.45 5.41 9.06
CA TRP A 56 -27.19 4.16 8.95
C TRP A 56 -28.22 4.12 7.81
N ARG A 57 -28.45 5.24 7.12
CA ARG A 57 -29.32 5.32 5.92
C ARG A 57 -28.68 4.70 4.69
N SER A 58 -27.36 4.46 4.71
CA SER A 58 -26.64 3.88 3.60
C SER A 58 -27.12 2.47 3.26
N THR A 59 -27.18 2.14 1.97
CA THR A 59 -27.45 0.77 1.49
C THR A 59 -26.39 -0.24 1.92
N SER A 60 -25.22 0.20 2.41
CA SER A 60 -24.20 -0.68 2.99
C SER A 60 -24.58 -1.21 4.38
N TYR A 61 -25.43 -0.49 5.12
CA TYR A 61 -25.87 -0.90 6.46
C TYR A 61 -26.85 -2.07 6.38
N GLY A 62 -26.79 -2.94 7.39
CA GLY A 62 -27.64 -4.12 7.50
C GLY A 62 -29.05 -3.81 8.02
N LYS A 63 -29.68 -4.84 8.59
CA LYS A 63 -31.03 -4.80 9.15
C LYS A 63 -31.14 -3.87 10.36
N GLY A 64 -32.30 -3.26 10.55
CA GLY A 64 -32.67 -2.56 11.78
C GLY A 64 -34.16 -2.27 11.89
N THR A 65 -34.53 -1.40 12.82
CA THR A 65 -35.92 -1.07 13.18
C THR A 65 -36.28 0.38 12.93
N ASN A 66 -35.49 1.13 12.16
CA ASN A 66 -35.76 2.53 11.88
C ASN A 66 -36.92 2.68 10.90
N CYS A 67 -37.65 3.79 11.00
CA CYS A 67 -38.68 4.15 10.05
C CYS A 67 -38.79 5.68 9.88
N ASP A 68 -39.21 6.13 8.71
CA ASP A 68 -39.34 7.56 8.37
C ASP A 68 -40.81 8.03 8.33
N SER A 69 -41.66 7.48 9.21
CA SER A 69 -43.09 7.83 9.32
C SER A 69 -43.35 9.29 9.74
N ASP A 70 -42.34 9.95 10.29
CA ASP A 70 -42.35 11.33 10.80
C ASP A 70 -41.93 12.37 9.74
N LYS A 71 -41.41 11.97 8.59
CA LYS A 71 -40.85 12.90 7.60
C LYS A 71 -41.94 13.72 6.91
N ARG A 72 -41.80 15.05 6.92
CA ARG A 72 -42.73 15.99 6.28
C ARG A 72 -41.98 17.24 5.81
N GLY A 73 -41.84 17.40 4.50
CA GLY A 73 -41.26 18.60 3.90
C GLY A 73 -39.95 18.33 3.15
N TRP A 74 -39.16 19.39 2.93
CA TRP A 74 -37.93 19.31 2.15
C TRP A 74 -36.74 18.88 3.00
N TYR A 75 -36.03 17.85 2.53
CA TYR A 75 -34.86 17.28 3.15
C TYR A 75 -33.68 17.20 2.19
N ARG A 76 -32.47 17.24 2.74
CA ARG A 76 -31.22 16.95 2.03
C ARG A 76 -30.48 15.84 2.77
N PHE A 77 -30.11 14.78 2.05
CA PHE A 77 -29.21 13.77 2.57
C PHE A 77 -27.76 14.26 2.51
N VAL A 78 -27.00 14.06 3.57
CA VAL A 78 -25.58 14.44 3.67
C VAL A 78 -24.78 13.39 4.45
N GLY A 79 -23.46 13.47 4.39
CA GLY A 79 -22.56 12.68 5.24
C GLY A 79 -22.29 11.27 4.72
N LEU A 80 -21.58 10.48 5.54
CA LEU A 80 -21.04 9.16 5.18
C LEU A 80 -22.12 8.10 4.84
N GLY A 81 -23.39 8.40 5.15
CA GLY A 81 -24.52 7.56 4.75
C GLY A 81 -24.80 7.58 3.24
N GLY A 82 -24.29 8.59 2.52
CA GLY A 82 -24.62 8.86 1.13
C GLY A 82 -25.57 10.06 0.99
N GLU A 83 -25.50 10.74 -0.15
CA GLU A 83 -26.07 12.09 -0.33
C GLU A 83 -27.32 12.13 -1.22
N ARG A 84 -27.71 10.97 -1.75
CA ARG A 84 -28.91 10.84 -2.59
C ARG A 84 -29.55 9.47 -2.41
N MET A 85 -30.84 9.38 -2.70
CA MET A 85 -31.53 8.09 -2.77
C MET A 85 -30.96 7.22 -3.90
N PRO A 86 -30.87 5.89 -3.73
CA PRO A 86 -30.53 4.99 -4.84
C PRO A 86 -31.65 4.99 -5.88
N GLU A 87 -31.28 4.88 -7.16
CA GLU A 87 -32.23 4.82 -8.30
C GLU A 87 -32.60 3.38 -8.70
N SER A 88 -32.08 2.40 -7.96
CA SER A 88 -32.29 0.98 -8.17
C SER A 88 -32.82 0.31 -6.92
N CYS A 89 -33.50 -0.81 -7.11
CA CYS A 89 -34.10 -1.58 -6.02
C CYS A 89 -33.04 -2.06 -5.04
N VAL A 90 -33.20 -1.66 -3.77
CA VAL A 90 -32.30 -2.04 -2.67
C VAL A 90 -32.76 -3.39 -2.09
N PRO A 91 -31.87 -4.36 -1.85
CA PRO A 91 -32.23 -5.63 -1.21
C PRO A 91 -32.86 -5.42 0.17
N ILE A 92 -33.80 -6.28 0.57
CA ILE A 92 -34.41 -6.24 1.92
C ILE A 92 -33.35 -6.25 3.04
N TYR A 93 -33.71 -5.74 4.21
CA TYR A 93 -32.82 -5.69 5.39
C TYR A 93 -31.55 -4.84 5.19
N ARG A 94 -31.71 -3.69 4.54
CA ARG A 94 -30.66 -2.69 4.35
C ARG A 94 -31.07 -1.34 4.91
N CYS A 95 -30.11 -0.43 5.05
CA CYS A 95 -30.34 0.94 5.55
C CYS A 95 -30.96 0.98 6.95
N ASN A 96 -30.61 -0.01 7.79
CA ASN A 96 -31.07 -0.14 9.17
C ASN A 96 -32.60 -0.22 9.30
N THR A 97 -33.27 -0.82 8.30
CA THR A 97 -34.71 -1.03 8.26
C THR A 97 -35.05 -2.41 7.71
N ASP A 98 -36.31 -2.83 7.85
CA ASP A 98 -36.83 -4.07 7.28
C ASP A 98 -37.06 -3.93 5.76
N ALA A 99 -37.75 -2.88 5.34
CA ALA A 99 -38.10 -2.61 3.94
C ALA A 99 -37.45 -1.29 3.46
N PRO A 100 -36.31 -1.34 2.76
CA PRO A 100 -35.61 -0.14 2.29
C PRO A 100 -36.37 0.56 1.17
N MET A 101 -36.37 1.90 1.19
CA MET A 101 -36.97 2.73 0.15
C MET A 101 -35.92 3.32 -0.79
N TRP A 102 -36.21 3.26 -2.10
CA TRP A 102 -35.39 3.74 -3.20
C TRP A 102 -36.21 4.60 -4.16
N LEU A 103 -35.55 5.40 -4.99
CA LEU A 103 -36.21 6.31 -5.92
C LEU A 103 -36.48 5.61 -7.26
N ASN A 104 -37.74 5.45 -7.62
CA ASN A 104 -38.14 4.88 -8.89
C ASN A 104 -38.11 5.95 -9.99
N GLY A 105 -37.01 5.96 -10.74
CA GLY A 105 -36.73 6.89 -11.83
C GLY A 105 -35.44 7.68 -11.58
N SER A 106 -34.92 8.31 -12.63
CA SER A 106 -33.70 9.11 -12.53
C SER A 106 -33.94 10.43 -11.80
N HIS A 107 -32.91 10.88 -11.08
CA HIS A 107 -32.86 12.20 -10.49
C HIS A 107 -32.92 13.28 -11.59
N PRO A 108 -33.51 14.45 -11.29
CA PRO A 108 -33.59 15.55 -12.26
C PRO A 108 -32.21 16.09 -12.63
N ILE A 109 -32.08 16.66 -13.83
CA ILE A 109 -30.95 17.53 -14.18
C ILE A 109 -31.14 18.94 -13.60
N GLN A 110 -30.07 19.72 -13.45
CA GLN A 110 -30.05 21.02 -12.74
C GLN A 110 -31.11 22.05 -13.20
N ASN A 111 -31.54 21.99 -14.47
CA ASN A 111 -32.54 22.91 -15.03
C ASN A 111 -33.95 22.32 -15.17
N ALA A 112 -34.20 21.11 -14.65
CA ALA A 112 -35.50 20.45 -14.76
C ALA A 112 -36.56 21.00 -13.80
N GLY A 113 -36.18 21.85 -12.84
CA GLY A 113 -37.07 22.35 -11.80
C GLY A 113 -37.42 21.27 -10.76
N ILE A 114 -38.60 21.40 -10.15
CA ILE A 114 -39.10 20.40 -9.20
C ILE A 114 -39.78 19.28 -9.99
N VAL A 115 -39.25 18.06 -9.91
CA VAL A 115 -39.84 16.89 -10.58
C VAL A 115 -40.49 15.95 -9.58
N THR A 116 -41.62 15.38 -9.95
CA THR A 116 -42.29 14.35 -9.17
C THR A 116 -41.73 12.97 -9.50
N ARG A 117 -41.50 12.16 -8.47
CA ARG A 117 -41.02 10.78 -8.53
C ARG A 117 -41.80 9.91 -7.54
N VAL A 118 -41.59 8.61 -7.63
CA VAL A 118 -42.15 7.63 -6.69
C VAL A 118 -41.00 7.03 -5.90
N ALA A 119 -41.08 7.08 -4.57
CA ALA A 119 -40.20 6.29 -3.72
C ALA A 119 -40.87 4.93 -3.46
N CYS A 120 -40.15 3.85 -3.75
CA CYS A 120 -40.64 2.47 -3.69
C CYS A 120 -39.95 1.73 -2.55
N ALA A 121 -40.69 0.90 -1.82
CA ALA A 121 -40.15 0.05 -0.77
C ALA A 121 -40.10 -1.42 -1.21
N HIS A 122 -38.96 -2.06 -1.00
CA HIS A 122 -38.78 -3.47 -1.33
C HIS A 122 -39.18 -4.37 -0.16
N TRP A 123 -40.10 -5.31 -0.42
CA TRP A 123 -40.45 -6.39 0.50
C TRP A 123 -40.98 -7.62 -0.24
N ASN A 124 -40.66 -8.81 0.27
CA ASN A 124 -41.15 -10.09 -0.25
C ASN A 124 -41.04 -10.22 -1.78
N GLU A 125 -39.83 -9.97 -2.31
CA GLU A 125 -39.48 -10.00 -3.74
C GLU A 125 -40.19 -8.95 -4.62
N ASN A 126 -41.05 -8.11 -4.04
CA ASN A 126 -41.64 -6.98 -4.72
C ASN A 126 -40.85 -5.70 -4.40
N CYS A 127 -40.11 -5.20 -5.39
CA CYS A 127 -39.31 -3.98 -5.29
C CYS A 127 -40.11 -2.69 -5.03
N CYS A 128 -41.43 -2.71 -5.18
CA CYS A 128 -42.29 -1.56 -4.90
C CYS A 128 -43.60 -2.00 -4.24
N LEU A 129 -43.51 -2.77 -3.15
CA LEU A 129 -44.70 -3.23 -2.40
C LEU A 129 -45.46 -2.05 -1.78
N TRP A 130 -44.72 -1.13 -1.16
CA TRP A 130 -45.24 0.15 -0.72
C TRP A 130 -44.61 1.27 -1.54
N SER A 131 -45.33 2.36 -1.70
CA SER A 131 -44.79 3.55 -2.36
C SER A 131 -45.36 4.82 -1.78
N THR A 132 -44.64 5.92 -2.02
CA THR A 132 -45.09 7.27 -1.72
C THR A 132 -44.55 8.22 -2.79
N THR A 133 -45.27 9.31 -3.01
CA THR A 133 -44.85 10.32 -3.98
C THR A 133 -43.83 11.23 -3.31
N VAL A 134 -42.72 11.48 -4.00
CA VAL A 134 -41.68 12.41 -3.57
C VAL A 134 -41.44 13.45 -4.65
N GLN A 135 -41.09 14.67 -4.26
CA GLN A 135 -40.63 15.69 -5.21
C GLN A 135 -39.13 15.85 -5.06
N VAL A 136 -38.42 15.97 -6.17
CA VAL A 136 -36.95 16.07 -6.19
C VAL A 136 -36.57 17.30 -6.99
N LYS A 137 -35.61 18.08 -6.48
CA LYS A 137 -35.00 19.18 -7.23
C LYS A 137 -33.48 19.01 -7.20
N ALA A 138 -32.85 19.17 -8.36
CA ALA A 138 -31.41 19.28 -8.47
C ALA A 138 -31.01 20.73 -8.19
N CYS A 139 -30.08 20.91 -7.26
CA CYS A 139 -29.65 22.23 -6.81
C CYS A 139 -28.33 22.65 -7.47
N VAL A 140 -28.05 23.95 -7.40
CA VAL A 140 -26.75 24.47 -7.82
C VAL A 140 -25.67 23.83 -6.97
N GLY A 141 -24.72 23.20 -7.65
CA GLY A 141 -23.61 22.46 -7.04
C GLY A 141 -23.90 20.99 -6.70
N GLY A 142 -24.72 20.32 -7.50
CA GLY A 142 -24.65 18.86 -7.63
C GLY A 142 -25.29 18.04 -6.51
N TYR A 143 -26.09 18.66 -5.64
CA TYR A 143 -26.88 17.95 -4.63
C TYR A 143 -28.37 17.98 -4.96
N TYR A 144 -29.12 17.11 -4.27
CA TYR A 144 -30.56 16.98 -4.43
C TYR A 144 -31.28 17.31 -3.13
N VAL A 145 -32.43 17.96 -3.25
CA VAL A 145 -33.40 18.11 -2.16
C VAL A 145 -34.66 17.31 -2.48
N TYR A 146 -35.21 16.67 -1.46
CA TYR A 146 -36.34 15.76 -1.55
C TYR A 146 -37.47 16.26 -0.68
N LYS A 147 -38.64 16.47 -1.26
CA LYS A 147 -39.86 16.63 -0.49
C LYS A 147 -40.35 15.24 -0.10
N LEU A 148 -40.10 14.87 1.15
CA LEU A 148 -40.45 13.57 1.70
C LEU A 148 -41.74 13.65 2.50
N GLU A 149 -42.53 12.58 2.39
CA GLU A 149 -43.73 12.34 3.18
C GLU A 149 -43.52 11.15 4.11
N GLY A 150 -44.34 11.07 5.16
CA GLY A 150 -44.27 9.99 6.13
C GLY A 150 -44.47 8.65 5.44
N THR A 151 -43.62 7.67 5.75
CA THR A 151 -43.70 6.36 5.12
C THR A 151 -45.03 5.64 5.44
N PRO A 152 -45.62 4.86 4.49
CA PRO A 152 -46.92 4.21 4.69
C PRO A 152 -47.05 3.30 5.91
N VAL A 153 -45.94 2.67 6.34
CA VAL A 153 -45.85 1.85 7.56
C VAL A 153 -44.51 2.11 8.25
N CYS A 154 -44.43 1.84 9.57
CA CYS A 154 -43.21 2.02 10.35
C CYS A 154 -42.30 0.77 10.29
N SER A 155 -41.81 0.50 9.09
CA SER A 155 -40.77 -0.49 8.79
C SER A 155 -39.99 -0.10 7.52
N LEU A 156 -40.12 1.16 7.11
CA LEU A 156 -39.67 1.73 5.84
C LEU A 156 -38.78 2.94 6.12
N THR A 157 -37.62 2.99 5.47
CA THR A 157 -36.66 4.10 5.59
C THR A 157 -36.19 4.53 4.21
N TYR A 158 -36.10 5.84 3.97
CA TYR A 158 -35.48 6.39 2.76
C TYR A 158 -33.97 6.14 2.81
N CYS A 159 -33.49 5.25 1.93
CA CYS A 159 -32.08 4.88 1.83
C CYS A 159 -31.27 5.92 1.08
N THR A 160 -29.96 5.84 1.27
CA THR A 160 -28.96 6.63 0.53
C THR A 160 -27.92 5.74 -0.13
N ASP A 161 -27.46 6.15 -1.31
CA ASP A 161 -26.43 5.46 -2.09
C ASP A 161 -25.03 5.96 -1.70
N PRO A 162 -24.16 5.12 -1.09
CA PRO A 162 -22.80 5.51 -0.72
C PRO A 162 -21.82 5.57 -1.90
N ASN A 163 -22.19 5.05 -3.09
CA ASN A 163 -21.29 4.91 -4.23
C ASN A 163 -21.57 5.91 -5.35
N TYR A 164 -22.23 7.03 -5.07
CA TYR A 164 -22.53 8.06 -6.08
C TYR A 164 -21.26 8.83 -6.48
N THR A 165 -20.70 8.50 -7.65
CA THR A 165 -19.40 8.99 -8.14
C THR A 165 -19.41 10.42 -8.69
N GLU A 166 -20.57 11.07 -8.79
CA GLU A 166 -20.70 12.45 -9.30
C GLU A 166 -20.91 13.48 -8.19
N SER A 167 -20.82 13.08 -6.91
CA SER A 167 -20.86 14.06 -5.82
C SER A 167 -19.60 14.93 -5.85
N PRO A 168 -19.73 16.28 -5.87
CA PRO A 168 -18.58 17.17 -5.71
C PRO A 168 -17.94 17.07 -4.31
N CYS A 169 -18.59 16.37 -3.37
CA CYS A 169 -18.11 16.10 -2.01
C CYS A 169 -17.45 14.72 -1.86
N ALA A 170 -17.49 13.87 -2.89
CA ALA A 170 -16.85 12.53 -2.87
C ALA A 170 -15.32 12.58 -2.71
N GLN A 171 -14.72 13.77 -2.87
CA GLN A 171 -13.29 14.01 -2.72
C GLN A 171 -12.89 14.51 -1.32
N CYS A 172 -13.86 14.84 -0.45
CA CYS A 172 -13.56 15.34 0.90
C CYS A 172 -13.19 14.18 1.82
N GLY A 173 -12.14 14.37 2.63
CA GLY A 173 -11.72 13.35 3.60
C GLY A 173 -12.59 13.34 4.86
N VAL A 174 -12.28 12.40 5.75
CA VAL A 174 -13.04 12.15 6.99
C VAL A 174 -13.10 13.34 7.96
N ASP A 175 -12.13 14.26 7.89
CA ASP A 175 -12.02 15.42 8.78
C ASP A 175 -12.52 16.73 8.13
N GLU A 176 -13.01 16.65 6.90
CA GLU A 176 -13.53 17.77 6.13
C GLU A 176 -15.06 17.74 6.03
N GLU A 177 -15.65 18.90 6.20
CA GLU A 177 -17.04 19.17 5.87
C GLU A 177 -17.11 19.74 4.46
N CYS A 178 -17.96 19.14 3.61
CA CYS A 178 -18.21 19.69 2.29
C CYS A 178 -19.04 20.97 2.42
N GLN A 179 -18.45 22.11 2.09
CA GLN A 179 -19.06 23.42 2.23
C GLN A 179 -19.05 24.17 0.90
N LEU A 180 -19.99 25.09 0.74
CA LEU A 180 -20.05 25.95 -0.43
C LEU A 180 -19.11 27.15 -0.22
N VAL A 181 -17.95 27.15 -0.86
CA VAL A 181 -16.94 28.22 -0.75
C VAL A 181 -16.97 29.05 -2.05
N ASN A 182 -17.37 30.32 -1.98
CA ASN A 182 -17.45 31.23 -3.13
C ASN A 182 -18.28 30.70 -4.33
N GLY A 183 -19.35 29.94 -4.06
CA GLY A 183 -20.23 29.40 -5.11
C GLY A 183 -19.72 28.13 -5.81
N VAL A 184 -18.60 27.57 -5.35
CA VAL A 184 -18.07 26.27 -5.77
C VAL A 184 -18.03 25.35 -4.54
N TRP A 185 -18.37 24.07 -4.71
CA TRP A 185 -18.23 23.10 -3.61
C TRP A 185 -16.76 22.81 -3.38
N GLY A 186 -16.34 22.94 -2.13
CA GLY A 186 -15.00 22.67 -1.68
C GLY A 186 -15.04 21.98 -0.33
N CYS A 187 -13.96 21.28 -0.02
CA CYS A 187 -13.80 20.66 1.28
C CYS A 187 -13.26 21.71 2.26
N SER A 188 -13.92 21.85 3.40
CA SER A 188 -13.55 22.77 4.47
C SER A 188 -13.31 21.98 5.73
N CYS A 189 -12.37 22.36 6.57
CA CYS A 189 -12.08 21.59 7.78
C CYS A 189 -13.25 21.68 8.76
N SER A 190 -13.67 20.54 9.29
CA SER A 190 -14.79 20.47 10.23
C SER A 190 -14.49 21.31 11.48
N GLN A 191 -15.50 22.08 11.95
CA GLN A 191 -15.38 23.06 13.05
C GLN A 191 -15.07 22.43 14.44
N GLY A 192 -14.89 21.11 14.52
CA GLY A 192 -14.61 20.37 15.75
C GLY A 192 -13.13 20.34 16.17
N PHE A 193 -12.21 20.70 15.28
CA PHE A 193 -10.79 20.80 15.59
C PHE A 193 -10.47 22.24 15.95
N ASN A 194 -10.35 22.56 17.24
CA ASN A 194 -9.90 23.88 17.70
C ASN A 194 -8.48 23.71 18.24
N ASN A 195 -7.50 23.62 17.34
CA ASN A 195 -6.10 23.54 17.71
C ASN A 195 -5.34 24.71 17.10
N SER A 196 -4.95 25.64 17.97
CA SER A 196 -4.22 26.86 17.61
C SER A 196 -2.74 26.80 17.97
N ASP A 197 -2.27 25.69 18.56
CA ASP A 197 -0.89 25.55 19.03
C ASP A 197 -0.14 24.47 18.24
N ILE A 198 1.11 24.75 17.89
CA ILE A 198 1.99 23.84 17.13
C ILE A 198 2.23 22.53 17.87
N SER A 199 2.11 22.56 19.20
CA SER A 199 2.21 21.40 20.10
C SER A 199 1.14 20.34 19.84
N SER A 200 0.07 20.67 19.11
CA SER A 200 -1.01 19.76 18.77
C SER A 200 -0.81 18.98 17.46
N LEU A 201 0.33 19.18 16.78
CA LEU A 201 0.68 18.40 15.61
C LEU A 201 1.00 16.97 16.06
N GLU A 202 0.11 16.03 15.75
CA GLU A 202 0.35 14.58 15.92
C GLU A 202 0.73 13.95 14.57
N PRO A 203 2.02 13.92 14.20
CA PRO A 203 2.47 13.26 12.99
C PRO A 203 2.24 11.76 13.07
N GLN A 204 1.65 11.21 12.01
CA GLN A 204 1.51 9.77 11.83
C GLN A 204 2.81 9.24 11.22
N LEU A 205 3.50 8.35 11.95
CA LEU A 205 4.78 7.76 11.52
C LEU A 205 4.57 6.28 11.17
N GLU A 206 4.79 5.93 9.90
CA GLU A 206 4.78 4.55 9.42
C GLU A 206 6.20 4.08 9.13
N CYS A 207 6.71 3.17 9.95
CA CYS A 207 8.03 2.56 9.80
C CYS A 207 7.94 1.29 8.95
N GLY A 208 8.04 1.42 7.63
CA GLY A 208 8.04 0.29 6.69
C GLY A 208 9.42 -0.36 6.52
N ALA A 209 9.46 -1.55 5.93
CA ALA A 209 10.72 -2.27 5.69
C ALA A 209 11.62 -1.57 4.64
N ASN A 210 11.00 -0.96 3.63
CA ASN A 210 11.71 -0.33 2.51
C ASN A 210 11.73 1.20 2.57
N GLU A 211 10.71 1.79 3.19
CA GLU A 211 10.52 3.23 3.30
C GLU A 211 9.92 3.60 4.66
N ILE A 212 10.24 4.82 5.10
CA ILE A 212 9.66 5.47 6.26
C ILE A 212 8.78 6.60 5.74
N LYS A 213 7.53 6.62 6.17
CA LYS A 213 6.55 7.64 5.77
C LYS A 213 6.10 8.45 6.99
N VAL A 214 6.10 9.76 6.83
CA VAL A 214 5.56 10.69 7.82
C VAL A 214 4.39 11.43 7.19
N SER A 215 3.26 11.43 7.88
CA SER A 215 2.00 11.99 7.39
C SER A 215 1.42 12.99 8.38
N LEU A 216 0.87 14.08 7.85
CA LEU A 216 0.21 15.13 8.62
C LEU A 216 -1.16 15.45 8.01
N GLN A 217 -2.11 15.82 8.87
CA GLN A 217 -3.41 16.26 8.41
C GLN A 217 -3.36 17.70 7.90
N LYS A 218 -3.78 17.90 6.65
CA LYS A 218 -3.85 19.20 5.98
C LYS A 218 -4.76 20.18 6.73
N CYS A 219 -5.83 19.69 7.34
CA CYS A 219 -6.75 20.53 8.09
C CYS A 219 -6.13 21.16 9.34
N ILE A 220 -5.35 20.39 10.10
CA ILE A 220 -4.62 20.90 11.27
C ILE A 220 -3.59 21.95 10.82
N LEU A 221 -2.88 21.67 9.72
CA LEU A 221 -1.90 22.60 9.16
C LEU A 221 -2.55 23.93 8.72
N ASN A 222 -3.70 23.86 8.04
CA ASN A 222 -4.47 25.05 7.64
C ASN A 222 -4.88 25.90 8.85
N GLN A 223 -5.34 25.27 9.94
CA GLN A 223 -5.72 25.98 11.17
C GLN A 223 -4.54 26.66 11.87
N LEU A 224 -3.35 26.07 11.78
CA LEU A 224 -2.10 26.67 12.25
C LEU A 224 -1.57 27.78 11.32
N GLY A 225 -2.30 28.10 10.24
CA GLY A 225 -1.99 29.17 9.31
C GLY A 225 -1.14 28.75 8.11
N PHE A 226 -0.87 27.45 7.93
CA PHE A 226 -0.17 26.92 6.74
C PHE A 226 -1.17 26.71 5.60
N GLN A 227 -1.32 27.71 4.73
CA GLN A 227 -2.23 27.65 3.58
C GLN A 227 -1.57 26.96 2.38
N ASP A 228 -0.27 27.23 2.17
CA ASP A 228 0.55 26.61 1.13
C ASP A 228 1.57 25.68 1.80
N VAL A 229 1.14 24.48 2.20
CA VAL A 229 2.01 23.54 2.93
C VAL A 229 3.17 23.08 2.05
N VAL A 230 4.39 23.41 2.45
CA VAL A 230 5.62 22.86 1.88
C VAL A 230 6.27 21.97 2.92
N MET A 231 6.33 20.67 2.64
CA MET A 231 6.91 19.68 3.52
C MET A 231 8.16 19.07 2.88
N TYR A 232 9.26 18.96 3.60
CA TYR A 232 10.49 18.40 3.08
C TYR A 232 11.39 17.84 4.20
N LEU A 233 12.36 17.00 3.84
CA LEU A 233 13.31 16.41 4.79
C LEU A 233 14.62 17.22 4.85
N LYS A 234 15.63 16.73 5.58
CA LYS A 234 16.98 17.35 5.61
C LYS A 234 17.58 17.57 4.21
N ASP A 235 17.21 16.73 3.26
CA ASP A 235 17.45 16.94 1.83
C ASP A 235 16.13 17.43 1.18
N ASP A 236 16.15 18.64 0.66
CA ASP A 236 14.99 19.34 0.10
C ASP A 236 14.45 18.69 -1.19
N ARG A 237 15.25 17.84 -1.83
CA ARG A 237 14.80 17.00 -2.97
C ARG A 237 13.74 15.99 -2.55
N CYS A 238 13.68 15.64 -1.26
CA CYS A 238 12.66 14.78 -0.71
C CYS A 238 11.51 15.63 -0.17
N ALA A 239 10.69 16.08 -1.11
CA ALA A 239 9.51 16.89 -0.85
C ALA A 239 8.27 16.03 -0.59
N GLY A 240 7.33 16.59 0.18
CA GLY A 240 6.05 15.98 0.48
C GLY A 240 5.08 16.04 -0.72
N PHE A 241 4.06 15.19 -0.64
CA PHE A 241 3.03 15.02 -1.65
C PHE A 241 1.66 14.80 -0.96
N GLU A 242 0.58 15.02 -1.70
CA GLU A 242 -0.78 14.70 -1.25
C GLU A 242 -1.11 13.23 -1.52
N GLU A 243 -1.71 12.55 -0.53
CA GLU A 243 -2.07 11.14 -0.65
C GLU A 243 -3.23 10.92 -1.64
N GLN A 244 -3.05 10.01 -2.60
CA GLN A 244 -4.04 9.77 -3.66
C GLN A 244 -5.39 9.27 -3.16
N LYS A 245 -5.40 8.53 -2.05
CA LYS A 245 -6.61 7.95 -1.45
C LYS A 245 -7.26 8.85 -0.40
N ASN A 246 -6.53 9.85 0.09
CA ASN A 246 -6.99 10.75 1.13
C ASN A 246 -6.31 12.12 0.95
N ALA A 247 -6.91 12.98 0.12
CA ALA A 247 -6.35 14.29 -0.24
C ALA A 247 -6.18 15.24 0.97
N THR A 248 -6.71 14.87 2.13
CA THR A 248 -6.58 15.62 3.39
C THR A 248 -5.30 15.31 4.15
N VAL A 249 -4.48 14.38 3.64
CA VAL A 249 -3.21 13.98 4.24
C VAL A 249 -2.09 14.35 3.29
N VAL A 250 -1.11 15.05 3.85
CA VAL A 250 0.18 15.30 3.20
C VAL A 250 1.22 14.36 3.79
N SER A 251 1.96 13.69 2.93
CA SER A 251 2.96 12.68 3.30
C SER A 251 4.32 13.01 2.69
N VAL A 252 5.39 12.61 3.36
CA VAL A 252 6.73 12.53 2.79
C VAL A 252 7.31 11.17 3.07
N VAL A 253 8.07 10.65 2.11
CA VAL A 253 8.71 9.34 2.21
C VAL A 253 10.22 9.49 2.10
N THR A 254 10.94 8.66 2.84
CA THR A 254 12.36 8.42 2.64
C THR A 254 12.59 6.92 2.61
N PRO A 255 13.49 6.41 1.76
CA PRO A 255 13.96 5.04 1.88
C PRO A 255 14.51 4.78 3.29
N THR A 256 14.35 3.55 3.79
CA THR A 256 14.91 3.08 5.08
C THR A 256 16.42 2.82 4.91
N GLN A 257 17.15 3.82 4.45
CA GLN A 257 18.57 3.74 4.11
C GLN A 257 19.31 4.99 4.61
N GLY A 258 20.49 4.79 5.19
CA GLY A 258 21.34 5.90 5.63
C GLY A 258 21.86 6.72 4.44
N GLY A 259 21.89 8.04 4.57
CA GLY A 259 22.40 8.99 3.57
C GLY A 259 21.34 9.47 2.57
N TRP A 260 20.28 8.71 2.32
CA TRP A 260 19.18 9.14 1.46
C TRP A 260 18.27 10.13 2.17
N CYS A 261 17.85 11.18 1.47
CA CYS A 261 17.03 12.26 2.02
C CYS A 261 17.62 12.93 3.29
N GLY A 262 18.93 12.81 3.53
CA GLY A 262 19.58 13.25 4.77
C GLY A 262 19.28 12.36 6.00
N THR A 263 18.71 11.17 5.80
CA THR A 263 18.43 10.18 6.86
C THR A 263 19.72 9.65 7.47
N GLN A 264 19.79 9.63 8.80
CA GLN A 264 20.95 9.17 9.55
C GLN A 264 20.68 7.78 10.14
N LEU A 265 21.62 6.85 9.95
CA LEU A 265 21.56 5.51 10.54
C LEU A 265 22.49 5.46 11.77
N THR A 266 21.91 5.15 12.92
CA THR A 266 22.62 4.90 14.18
C THR A 266 22.35 3.47 14.65
N LYS A 267 23.37 2.75 15.11
CA LYS A 267 23.21 1.39 15.64
C LYS A 267 23.45 1.40 17.15
N ASN A 268 22.49 0.90 17.94
CA ASN A 268 22.57 0.85 19.41
C ASN A 268 22.65 -0.60 19.94
N GLY A 269 23.52 -1.42 19.33
CA GLY A 269 23.78 -2.82 19.71
C GLY A 269 22.65 -3.82 19.41
N THR A 270 21.40 -3.49 19.73
CA THR A 270 20.21 -4.33 19.53
C THR A 270 19.27 -3.81 18.45
N HIS A 271 19.39 -2.55 18.05
CA HIS A 271 18.51 -1.91 17.06
C HIS A 271 19.31 -1.06 16.06
N ALA A 272 18.86 -1.07 14.80
CA ALA A 272 19.18 -0.07 13.78
C ALA A 272 18.14 1.05 13.86
N ILE A 273 18.59 2.26 14.16
CA ILE A 273 17.75 3.44 14.35
C ILE A 273 17.99 4.37 13.17
N TYR A 274 16.96 4.57 12.35
CA TYR A 274 16.95 5.56 11.28
C TYR A 274 16.27 6.81 11.78
N SER A 275 16.96 7.96 11.74
CA SER A 275 16.43 9.25 12.18
C SER A 275 16.52 10.30 11.08
N ASN A 276 15.52 11.17 11.02
CA ASN A 276 15.50 12.32 10.12
C ASN A 276 14.66 13.45 10.75
N THR A 277 14.70 14.62 10.13
CA THR A 277 13.95 15.80 10.55
C THR A 277 13.07 16.23 9.38
N LEU A 278 11.78 16.38 9.68
CA LEU A 278 10.78 16.94 8.80
C LEU A 278 10.70 18.45 9.02
N TYR A 279 10.69 19.20 7.93
CA TYR A 279 10.58 20.65 7.90
C TYR A 279 9.24 21.04 7.27
N LEU A 280 8.54 21.98 7.92
CA LEU A 280 7.28 22.53 7.44
C LEU A 280 7.45 24.02 7.15
N GLY A 281 7.06 24.42 5.94
CA GLY A 281 7.01 25.80 5.47
C GLY A 281 5.61 26.18 5.00
N ASN A 282 5.34 27.48 4.97
CA ASN A 282 4.13 28.08 4.42
C ASN A 282 4.51 28.91 3.20
N GLY A 283 4.36 28.33 2.01
CA GLY A 283 4.86 28.85 0.75
C GLY A 283 6.39 28.70 0.62
N THR A 284 6.95 29.36 -0.40
CA THR A 284 8.37 29.21 -0.77
C THR A 284 9.34 30.03 0.10
N VAL A 285 8.85 31.01 0.86
CA VAL A 285 9.68 31.93 1.65
C VAL A 285 9.28 31.88 3.12
N ILE A 286 10.16 31.31 3.95
CA ILE A 286 9.98 31.25 5.40
C ILE A 286 10.40 32.61 6.00
N ARG A 287 9.44 33.36 6.58
CA ARG A 287 9.69 34.68 7.22
C ARG A 287 9.63 34.65 8.75
N GLY A 288 9.35 33.50 9.34
CA GLY A 288 9.26 33.27 10.78
C GLY A 288 10.08 32.04 11.22
N ASP A 289 9.73 31.48 12.37
CA ASP A 289 10.38 30.27 12.88
C ASP A 289 10.02 29.03 12.05
N GLU A 290 11.04 28.25 11.72
CA GLU A 290 10.91 27.01 10.95
C GLU A 290 10.43 25.87 11.86
N VAL A 291 9.31 25.25 11.53
CA VAL A 291 8.76 24.12 12.29
C VAL A 291 9.52 22.85 11.93
N LYS A 292 10.09 22.20 12.94
CA LYS A 292 10.92 21.00 12.79
C LYS A 292 10.35 19.87 13.61
N ILE A 293 10.08 18.74 12.95
CA ILE A 293 9.57 17.53 13.59
C ILE A 293 10.65 16.46 13.44
N ASN A 294 11.29 16.09 14.56
CA ASN A 294 12.25 15.00 14.57
C ASN A 294 11.52 13.66 14.68
N PHE A 295 11.85 12.71 13.81
CA PHE A 295 11.29 11.36 13.86
C PHE A 295 12.39 10.31 13.77
N GLN A 296 12.10 9.14 14.31
CA GLN A 296 12.99 7.98 14.23
C GLN A 296 12.21 6.68 14.17
N CYS A 297 12.69 5.74 13.35
CA CYS A 297 12.23 4.36 13.29
C CYS A 297 13.32 3.44 13.82
N SER A 298 12.97 2.59 14.78
CA SER A 298 13.88 1.62 15.40
C SER A 298 13.53 0.22 14.93
N TYR A 299 14.46 -0.43 14.23
CA TYR A 299 14.32 -1.80 13.75
C TYR A 299 15.23 -2.71 14.58
N PRO A 300 14.72 -3.81 15.16
CA PRO A 300 15.59 -4.74 15.86
C PRO A 300 16.61 -5.35 14.88
N LEU A 301 17.85 -5.50 15.33
CA LEU A 301 18.91 -6.17 14.58
C LEU A 301 18.70 -7.69 14.65
N ASP A 302 17.68 -8.16 13.93
CA ASP A 302 17.36 -9.58 13.72
C ASP A 302 17.99 -10.06 12.39
N MET A 303 18.47 -11.31 12.36
CA MET A 303 18.96 -11.95 11.14
C MET A 303 17.90 -11.97 10.03
N GLU A 304 16.61 -12.12 10.36
CA GLU A 304 15.53 -12.09 9.36
C GLU A 304 15.33 -10.70 8.74
N ILE A 305 15.34 -9.65 9.54
CA ILE A 305 15.19 -8.26 9.05
C ILE A 305 16.42 -7.86 8.21
N SER A 306 17.61 -8.24 8.68
CA SER A 306 18.87 -8.03 7.96
C SER A 306 18.84 -8.69 6.57
N LEU A 307 18.23 -9.87 6.49
CA LEU A 307 18.05 -10.57 5.22
C LEU A 307 16.95 -9.94 4.34
N ALA A 308 15.83 -9.50 4.93
CA ALA A 308 14.71 -8.92 4.21
C ALA A 308 15.00 -7.53 3.62
N THR A 309 15.93 -6.79 4.22
CA THR A 309 16.36 -5.46 3.77
C THR A 309 17.49 -5.48 2.73
N ALA A 310 18.11 -6.64 2.52
CA ALA A 310 19.18 -6.79 1.53
C ALA A 310 18.63 -6.93 0.10
N ILE A 311 19.31 -6.33 -0.88
CA ILE A 311 18.83 -6.28 -2.27
C ILE A 311 18.92 -7.66 -2.92
N GLN A 312 20.06 -8.35 -2.78
CA GLN A 312 20.26 -9.69 -3.34
C GLN A 312 21.09 -10.58 -2.41
N PRO A 313 20.55 -11.02 -1.26
CA PRO A 313 21.31 -11.80 -0.30
C PRO A 313 21.62 -13.22 -0.80
N ILE A 314 22.77 -13.75 -0.39
CA ILE A 314 23.11 -15.17 -0.60
C ILE A 314 22.42 -16.01 0.47
N VAL A 315 21.27 -16.57 0.13
CA VAL A 315 20.41 -17.34 1.04
C VAL A 315 19.99 -18.69 0.44
N SER A 316 19.84 -19.69 1.31
CA SER A 316 19.19 -20.97 1.03
C SER A 316 17.92 -21.08 1.87
N SER A 317 16.82 -21.57 1.30
CA SER A 317 15.56 -21.78 2.02
C SER A 317 14.99 -23.18 1.80
N ILE A 318 14.39 -23.76 2.83
CA ILE A 318 13.68 -25.03 2.78
C ILE A 318 12.40 -24.95 3.61
N ASN A 319 11.42 -25.80 3.30
CA ASN A 319 10.21 -25.95 4.09
C ASN A 319 10.22 -27.29 4.82
N ILE A 320 9.92 -27.28 6.11
CA ILE A 320 9.86 -28.43 7.00
C ILE A 320 8.39 -28.64 7.41
N SER A 321 7.87 -29.85 7.20
CA SER A 321 6.54 -30.25 7.66
C SER A 321 6.65 -31.12 8.90
N VAL A 322 5.94 -30.77 9.97
CA VAL A 322 5.85 -31.56 11.20
C VAL A 322 4.42 -32.07 11.37
N GLY A 323 4.24 -33.39 11.28
CA GLY A 323 3.00 -34.05 11.73
C GLY A 323 1.69 -33.62 11.06
N GLY A 324 1.71 -33.21 9.78
CA GLY A 324 0.50 -33.02 8.97
C GLY A 324 -0.27 -31.70 9.16
N SER A 325 0.12 -30.80 10.07
CA SER A 325 -0.63 -29.56 10.34
C SER A 325 0.21 -28.27 10.45
N GLY A 326 1.55 -28.32 10.40
CA GLY A 326 2.41 -27.13 10.48
C GLY A 326 3.53 -27.10 9.42
N LEU A 327 3.63 -25.98 8.68
CA LEU A 327 4.69 -25.71 7.70
C LEU A 327 5.66 -24.67 8.25
N PHE A 328 6.92 -25.06 8.43
CA PHE A 328 8.00 -24.19 8.88
C PHE A 328 8.93 -23.84 7.73
N THR A 329 9.32 -22.57 7.62
CA THR A 329 10.32 -22.14 6.63
C THR A 329 11.64 -21.89 7.33
N VAL A 330 12.71 -22.54 6.88
CA VAL A 330 14.06 -22.35 7.43
C VAL A 330 14.95 -21.71 6.37
N LYS A 331 15.66 -20.66 6.74
CA LYS A 331 16.61 -19.95 5.87
C LYS A 331 18.01 -20.03 6.46
N MET A 332 19.01 -20.18 5.60
CA MET A 332 20.44 -20.11 5.91
C MET A 332 21.06 -19.00 5.07
N ALA A 333 21.83 -18.11 5.70
CA ALA A 333 22.45 -16.96 5.06
C ALA A 333 23.90 -16.74 5.53
N LEU A 334 24.71 -16.07 4.70
CA LEU A 334 26.07 -15.64 5.04
C LEU A 334 26.08 -14.19 5.45
N TYR A 335 26.87 -13.86 6.47
CA TYR A 335 27.03 -12.51 7.01
C TYR A 335 28.50 -12.08 7.04
N ARG A 336 28.72 -10.77 6.92
CA ARG A 336 30.05 -10.14 6.89
C ARG A 336 30.60 -9.83 8.28
N ASP A 337 29.72 -9.70 9.27
CA ASP A 337 30.04 -9.29 10.64
C ASP A 337 29.64 -10.32 11.68
N SER A 338 30.31 -10.28 12.83
CA SER A 338 30.07 -11.16 13.98
C SER A 338 28.72 -10.98 14.65
N ASN A 339 27.99 -9.91 14.33
CA ASN A 339 26.65 -9.68 14.85
C ASN A 339 25.58 -10.28 13.91
N TYR A 340 25.97 -10.86 12.77
CA TYR A 340 25.07 -11.48 11.80
C TYR A 340 24.03 -10.48 11.25
N THR A 341 24.45 -9.23 11.01
CA THR A 341 23.54 -8.14 10.60
C THR A 341 23.73 -7.65 9.17
N SER A 342 24.87 -7.92 8.55
CA SER A 342 25.19 -7.47 7.17
C SER A 342 25.34 -8.70 6.28
N PRO A 343 24.30 -9.14 5.56
CA PRO A 343 24.39 -10.31 4.72
C PRO A 343 25.35 -10.10 3.54
N TYR A 344 25.93 -11.19 3.04
CA TYR A 344 26.59 -11.18 1.74
C TYR A 344 25.55 -11.07 0.63
N GLU A 345 25.88 -10.31 -0.40
CA GLU A 345 25.01 -10.06 -1.54
C GLU A 345 25.69 -10.46 -2.85
N GLY A 346 24.89 -10.80 -3.86
CA GLY A 346 25.32 -11.24 -5.18
C GLY A 346 25.28 -12.76 -5.36
N SER A 347 26.06 -13.28 -6.31
CA SER A 347 26.06 -14.70 -6.68
C SER A 347 27.14 -15.54 -5.99
N MET A 348 28.10 -14.90 -5.33
CA MET A 348 29.22 -15.56 -4.64
C MET A 348 29.81 -14.68 -3.53
N ALA A 349 30.28 -15.28 -2.45
CA ALA A 349 30.96 -14.58 -1.37
C ALA A 349 32.48 -14.65 -1.56
N VAL A 350 33.16 -13.50 -1.59
CA VAL A 350 34.63 -13.42 -1.74
C VAL A 350 35.24 -12.84 -0.47
N LEU A 351 36.10 -13.61 0.20
CA LEU A 351 36.69 -13.26 1.49
C LEU A 351 38.21 -13.27 1.41
N SER A 352 38.90 -12.38 2.13
CA SER A 352 40.37 -12.41 2.21
C SER A 352 40.87 -13.67 2.93
N THR A 353 42.11 -14.07 2.65
CA THR A 353 42.84 -14.99 3.54
C THR A 353 42.77 -14.44 4.97
N GLU A 354 42.41 -15.30 5.93
CA GLU A 354 42.23 -14.94 7.36
C GLU A 354 40.91 -14.27 7.76
N ALA A 355 40.01 -13.95 6.84
CA ALA A 355 38.69 -13.47 7.22
C ALA A 355 37.83 -14.59 7.84
N ASN A 356 37.00 -14.21 8.82
CA ASN A 356 35.97 -15.08 9.37
C ASN A 356 34.72 -15.07 8.48
N LEU A 357 34.15 -16.25 8.28
CA LEU A 357 32.87 -16.48 7.65
C LEU A 357 31.82 -16.65 8.75
N TYR A 358 30.77 -15.83 8.72
CA TYR A 358 29.66 -15.88 9.66
C TYR A 358 28.43 -16.47 8.97
N VAL A 359 27.84 -17.52 9.56
CA VAL A 359 26.69 -18.24 9.00
C VAL A 359 25.55 -18.25 10.01
N GLY A 360 24.40 -17.72 9.59
CA GLY A 360 23.18 -17.72 10.38
C GLY A 360 22.13 -18.63 9.76
N VAL A 361 21.41 -19.37 10.59
CA VAL A 361 20.26 -20.18 10.21
C VAL A 361 19.08 -19.77 11.08
N MET A 362 17.94 -19.48 10.49
CA MET A 362 16.74 -19.06 11.21
C MET A 362 15.46 -19.70 10.66
N VAL A 363 14.47 -19.85 11.54
CA VAL A 363 13.11 -20.24 11.16
C VAL A 363 12.28 -18.96 11.00
N THR A 364 11.71 -18.73 9.81
CA THR A 364 10.99 -17.49 9.44
C THR A 364 9.47 -17.63 9.46
N SER A 365 8.95 -18.84 9.69
CA SER A 365 7.50 -19.08 9.78
C SER A 365 7.20 -20.32 10.60
N GLY A 366 6.09 -20.29 11.35
CA GLY A 366 5.62 -21.40 12.19
C GLY A 366 5.54 -21.03 13.67
N ASP A 367 5.08 -21.97 14.50
CA ASP A 367 5.00 -21.77 15.96
C ASP A 367 6.39 -21.93 16.61
N MET A 368 6.98 -20.79 16.96
CA MET A 368 8.31 -20.70 17.57
C MET A 368 8.29 -20.78 19.10
N SER A 369 7.12 -20.95 19.72
CA SER A 369 7.01 -21.04 21.19
C SER A 369 7.41 -22.41 21.73
N ARG A 370 7.26 -23.46 20.90
CA ARG A 370 7.53 -24.86 21.26
C ARG A 370 8.81 -25.43 20.65
N PHE A 371 9.21 -24.92 19.49
CA PHE A 371 10.31 -25.49 18.72
C PHE A 371 11.51 -24.54 18.67
N VAL A 372 12.70 -25.10 18.92
CA VAL A 372 13.98 -24.41 18.70
C VAL A 372 14.73 -25.06 17.54
N LEU A 373 15.57 -24.28 16.87
CA LEU A 373 16.36 -24.75 15.75
C LEU A 373 17.62 -25.47 16.24
N LEU A 374 17.84 -26.69 15.76
CA LEU A 374 19.05 -27.46 16.02
C LEU A 374 19.76 -27.83 14.71
N LEU A 375 21.01 -27.40 14.59
CA LEU A 375 21.94 -27.83 13.55
C LEU A 375 22.58 -29.14 13.99
N ASP A 376 22.30 -30.20 13.25
CA ASP A 376 22.81 -31.54 13.56
C ASP A 376 24.16 -31.81 12.90
N SER A 377 24.28 -31.48 11.61
CA SER A 377 25.53 -31.66 10.87
C SER A 377 25.71 -30.57 9.83
N CYS A 378 26.78 -29.78 9.97
CA CYS A 378 27.18 -28.77 9.00
C CYS A 378 28.56 -29.12 8.44
N TYR A 379 28.68 -29.14 7.12
CA TYR A 379 29.91 -29.51 6.44
C TYR A 379 30.08 -28.76 5.13
N ALA A 380 31.33 -28.67 4.69
CA ALA A 380 31.68 -28.06 3.43
C ALA A 380 32.10 -29.12 2.40
N THR A 381 31.93 -28.78 1.13
CA THR A 381 32.35 -29.59 -0.02
C THR A 381 32.94 -28.68 -1.11
N PRO A 382 33.85 -29.18 -1.97
CA PRO A 382 34.44 -28.40 -3.06
C PRO A 382 33.50 -28.21 -4.26
N THR A 383 32.32 -28.85 -4.26
CA THR A 383 31.34 -28.77 -5.36
C THR A 383 29.94 -28.52 -4.78
N LYS A 384 28.97 -28.13 -5.61
CA LYS A 384 27.59 -27.93 -5.17
C LYS A 384 26.92 -29.20 -4.63
N ASN A 385 27.51 -30.38 -4.88
CA ASN A 385 26.93 -31.66 -4.48
C ASN A 385 27.15 -31.96 -2.97
N ALA A 386 26.07 -31.92 -2.19
CA ALA A 386 26.06 -32.24 -0.76
C ALA A 386 26.46 -33.69 -0.43
N THR A 387 26.26 -34.63 -1.35
CA THR A 387 26.63 -36.04 -1.16
C THR A 387 28.03 -36.37 -1.67
N GLY A 388 28.84 -35.35 -2.00
CA GLY A 388 30.24 -35.54 -2.41
C GLY A 388 31.07 -36.30 -1.37
N SER A 389 32.06 -37.05 -1.85
CA SER A 389 32.94 -37.87 -0.99
C SER A 389 33.87 -37.04 -0.10
N LEU A 390 34.33 -35.88 -0.59
CA LEU A 390 35.17 -34.97 0.16
C LEU A 390 34.31 -34.01 0.99
N LYS A 391 34.28 -34.22 2.31
CA LYS A 391 33.54 -33.39 3.28
C LYS A 391 34.47 -32.87 4.37
N TYR A 392 34.33 -31.59 4.69
CA TYR A 392 34.93 -30.99 5.87
C TYR A 392 33.83 -30.69 6.89
N PHE A 393 33.76 -31.44 7.99
CA PHE A 393 32.74 -31.24 9.02
C PHE A 393 33.09 -30.07 9.93
N ILE A 394 32.15 -29.14 10.04
CA ILE A 394 32.21 -27.94 10.88
C ILE A 394 31.45 -28.21 12.18
N ILE A 395 30.23 -28.76 12.05
CA ILE A 395 29.41 -29.26 13.14
C ILE A 395 29.09 -30.72 12.82
N GLN A 396 29.26 -31.61 13.80
CA GLN A 396 28.92 -33.03 13.68
C GLN A 396 28.26 -33.50 14.97
N ASN A 397 27.14 -34.21 14.85
CA ASN A 397 26.32 -34.64 15.99
C ASN A 397 25.95 -33.46 16.91
N SER A 398 25.55 -32.35 16.32
CA SER A 398 25.21 -31.07 16.97
C SER A 398 26.33 -30.36 17.72
N CYS A 399 27.58 -30.84 17.63
CA CYS A 399 28.75 -30.25 18.30
C CYS A 399 29.80 -29.74 17.30
N PRO A 400 30.54 -28.66 17.63
CA PRO A 400 31.60 -28.14 16.77
C PRO A 400 32.76 -29.13 16.65
N ASN A 401 33.43 -29.13 15.50
CA ASN A 401 34.65 -29.91 15.29
C ASN A 401 35.81 -29.35 16.11
N THR A 402 36.22 -30.08 17.15
CA THR A 402 37.25 -29.65 18.12
C THR A 402 38.67 -29.60 17.56
N ARG A 403 38.90 -30.11 16.34
CA ARG A 403 40.22 -30.06 15.69
C ARG A 403 40.53 -28.71 15.05
N ASP A 404 39.52 -27.86 14.89
CA ASP A 404 39.63 -26.52 14.32
C ASP A 404 39.21 -25.49 15.36
N SER A 405 40.20 -24.78 15.91
CA SER A 405 39.99 -23.76 16.94
C SER A 405 39.32 -22.48 16.42
N THR A 406 39.17 -22.33 15.11
CA THR A 406 38.51 -21.14 14.52
C THR A 406 36.99 -21.27 14.53
N ILE A 407 36.47 -22.48 14.73
CA ILE A 407 35.03 -22.75 14.75
C ILE A 407 34.43 -22.28 16.07
N LEU A 408 33.47 -21.36 15.98
CA LEU A 408 32.66 -20.90 17.10
C LEU A 408 31.19 -21.16 16.79
N VAL A 409 30.44 -21.67 17.76
CA VAL A 409 29.00 -21.90 17.65
C VAL A 409 28.32 -21.20 18.83
N PRO A 410 28.05 -19.88 18.72
CA PRO A 410 27.43 -19.13 19.82
C PRO A 410 26.05 -19.66 20.22
N GLU A 411 25.25 -20.10 19.23
CA GLU A 411 23.86 -20.51 19.43
C GLU A 411 23.55 -21.75 18.59
N ASN A 412 23.10 -22.82 19.25
CA ASN A 412 22.57 -24.03 18.61
C ASN A 412 21.61 -24.75 19.58
N GLY A 413 20.36 -24.99 19.18
CA GLY A 413 19.38 -25.70 20.01
C GLY A 413 18.85 -24.89 21.21
N VAL A 414 18.90 -23.56 21.15
CA VAL A 414 18.50 -22.66 22.24
C VAL A 414 17.42 -21.64 21.84
N ALA A 415 17.34 -21.27 20.55
CA ALA A 415 16.42 -20.27 20.03
C ALA A 415 15.86 -20.71 18.67
N SER A 416 15.03 -19.86 18.06
CA SER A 416 14.57 -19.96 16.66
C SER A 416 15.69 -19.83 15.63
N GLU A 417 16.88 -19.45 16.10
CA GLU A 417 18.08 -19.20 15.32
C GLU A 417 19.27 -20.02 15.82
N ALA A 418 20.19 -20.30 14.90
CA ALA A 418 21.47 -20.93 15.16
C ALA A 418 22.56 -20.17 14.40
N LYS A 419 23.70 -19.96 15.06
CA LYS A 419 24.80 -19.13 14.58
C LYS A 419 26.10 -19.91 14.70
N PHE A 420 26.91 -19.88 13.66
CA PHE A 420 28.29 -20.36 13.74
C PHE A 420 29.21 -19.53 12.85
N SER A 421 30.48 -19.51 13.22
CA SER A 421 31.53 -18.85 12.46
C SER A 421 32.78 -19.72 12.39
N LEU A 422 33.57 -19.50 11.35
CA LEU A 422 34.84 -20.18 11.12
C LEU A 422 35.75 -19.33 10.23
N GLN A 423 37.05 -19.55 10.28
CA GLN A 423 37.97 -18.88 9.36
C GLN A 423 37.80 -19.46 7.94
N VAL A 424 37.81 -18.61 6.93
CA VAL A 424 37.65 -19.06 5.53
C VAL A 424 38.81 -19.95 5.12
N PHE A 425 38.51 -21.03 4.38
CA PHE A 425 39.49 -22.02 3.94
C PHE A 425 39.25 -22.42 2.47
N ARG A 426 40.18 -23.21 1.93
CA ARG A 426 40.14 -23.78 0.59
C ARG A 426 40.47 -25.27 0.65
N PHE A 427 39.82 -26.09 -0.19
CA PHE A 427 40.18 -27.50 -0.32
C PHE A 427 41.51 -27.68 -1.08
N VAL A 428 42.30 -28.67 -0.64
CA VAL A 428 43.52 -29.10 -1.34
C VAL A 428 43.14 -29.68 -2.71
N GLY A 429 43.98 -29.48 -3.74
CA GLY A 429 43.74 -30.06 -5.07
C GLY A 429 43.08 -29.11 -6.09
N ASN A 430 43.48 -27.84 -6.11
CA ASN A 430 42.99 -26.83 -7.07
C ASN A 430 41.46 -26.57 -7.02
N HIS A 431 40.85 -26.78 -5.86
CA HIS A 431 39.46 -26.43 -5.63
C HIS A 431 39.35 -25.00 -5.10
N ASN A 432 38.85 -24.06 -5.90
CA ASN A 432 38.75 -22.64 -5.53
C ASN A 432 37.38 -22.24 -4.97
N LEU A 433 36.40 -23.14 -5.04
CA LEU A 433 35.04 -22.92 -4.57
C LEU A 433 34.75 -23.80 -3.35
N VAL A 434 34.04 -23.24 -2.38
CA VAL A 434 33.54 -23.95 -1.21
C VAL A 434 32.03 -23.80 -1.13
N TYR A 435 31.32 -24.91 -0.95
CA TYR A 435 29.89 -24.95 -0.72
C TYR A 435 29.60 -25.50 0.67
N LEU A 436 28.73 -24.82 1.41
CA LEU A 436 28.30 -25.18 2.75
C LEU A 436 26.97 -25.92 2.69
N HIS A 437 26.85 -26.96 3.51
CA HIS A 437 25.65 -27.76 3.67
C HIS A 437 25.37 -27.92 5.15
N CYS A 438 24.13 -27.69 5.57
CA CYS A 438 23.71 -27.88 6.95
C CYS A 438 22.44 -28.70 7.01
N GLN A 439 22.49 -29.78 7.77
CA GLN A 439 21.36 -30.58 8.17
C GLN A 439 20.76 -29.99 9.44
N CYS A 440 19.52 -29.54 9.36
CA CYS A 440 18.79 -28.94 10.48
C CYS A 440 17.52 -29.72 10.81
N ARG A 441 17.08 -29.60 12.06
CA ARG A 441 15.79 -30.09 12.53
C ARG A 441 15.19 -29.14 13.58
N LEU A 442 13.88 -29.22 13.73
CA LEU A 442 13.16 -28.56 14.82
C LEU A 442 13.17 -29.47 16.04
N CYS A 443 13.63 -28.96 17.17
CA CYS A 443 13.65 -29.68 18.44
C CYS A 443 12.55 -29.14 19.35
N ASP A 444 11.72 -30.04 19.87
CA ASP A 444 10.63 -29.70 20.78
C ASP A 444 11.15 -29.60 22.22
N ILE A 445 11.09 -28.40 22.79
CA ILE A 445 11.64 -28.08 24.11
C ILE A 445 10.93 -28.83 25.25
N HIS A 446 9.71 -29.32 25.03
CA HIS A 446 8.92 -30.00 26.06
C HIS A 446 9.15 -31.51 26.09
N THR A 447 9.63 -32.09 24.99
CA THR A 447 9.76 -33.54 24.84
C THR A 447 11.21 -33.99 24.72
N GLU A 448 12.12 -33.11 24.27
CA GLU A 448 13.52 -33.42 24.02
C GLU A 448 14.47 -32.43 24.73
N GLN A 449 15.70 -32.89 24.99
CA GLN A 449 16.78 -32.01 25.41
C GLN A 449 17.46 -31.40 24.18
N CYS A 450 17.12 -30.15 23.87
CA CYS A 450 17.55 -29.49 22.64
C CYS A 450 18.97 -28.94 22.65
N ARG A 451 19.44 -28.40 23.79
CA ARG A 451 20.79 -27.85 23.88
C ARG A 451 21.82 -28.99 23.89
N PRO A 452 22.74 -29.06 22.91
CA PRO A 452 23.73 -30.13 22.84
C PRO A 452 24.76 -30.00 23.97
N HIS A 453 25.17 -31.13 24.54
CA HIS A 453 26.23 -31.18 25.53
C HIS A 453 27.51 -31.74 24.91
N CYS A 454 28.44 -30.85 24.60
CA CYS A 454 29.68 -31.19 23.92
C CYS A 454 30.79 -31.41 24.97
N SER A 455 30.89 -32.62 25.51
CA SER A 455 32.06 -33.05 26.28
C SER A 455 33.15 -33.49 25.29
N GLY A 456 34.42 -33.17 25.55
CA GLY A 456 35.55 -33.36 24.61
C GLY A 456 35.93 -34.81 24.21
N GLY A 457 35.00 -35.77 24.29
CA GLY A 457 35.13 -37.12 23.74
C GLY A 457 34.03 -37.37 22.72
N GLU A 458 34.37 -38.04 21.62
CA GLU A 458 33.44 -38.42 20.56
C GLU A 458 32.21 -39.14 21.14
N SER A 459 31.10 -38.41 21.26
CA SER A 459 29.80 -38.98 21.64
C SER A 459 29.36 -39.89 20.49
N ARG A 460 29.56 -41.20 20.67
CA ARG A 460 28.99 -42.25 19.81
C ARG A 460 27.48 -42.33 20.06
N ARG A 461 26.73 -41.32 19.66
CA ARG A 461 25.34 -41.56 19.26
C ARG A 461 25.38 -42.18 17.88
N ALA A 462 24.83 -43.38 17.76
CA ALA A 462 24.61 -44.06 16.48
C ALA A 462 23.95 -43.06 15.52
N ALA A 463 24.42 -43.04 14.27
CA ALA A 463 23.86 -42.23 13.20
C ALA A 463 22.33 -42.34 13.23
N ALA A 464 21.67 -41.32 13.77
CA ALA A 464 20.24 -41.20 13.65
C ALA A 464 19.97 -41.07 12.15
N ALA A 465 19.00 -41.86 11.68
CA ALA A 465 18.66 -42.07 10.28
C ALA A 465 18.63 -40.77 9.45
N GLU A 466 18.91 -40.91 8.15
CA GLU A 466 18.91 -39.90 7.08
C GLU A 466 17.57 -39.15 6.91
N THR A 467 17.08 -38.47 7.94
CA THR A 467 15.79 -37.74 7.93
C THR A 467 15.98 -36.31 8.40
N GLY A 468 17.05 -35.65 7.98
CA GLY A 468 17.25 -34.22 8.20
C GLY A 468 17.17 -33.44 6.90
N TYR A 469 16.62 -32.23 6.96
CA TYR A 469 16.53 -31.36 5.81
C TYR A 469 17.85 -30.61 5.60
N VAL A 470 18.36 -30.61 4.37
CA VAL A 470 19.70 -30.07 4.05
C VAL A 470 19.59 -28.72 3.34
N LEU A 471 20.01 -27.65 4.01
CA LEU A 471 20.26 -26.32 3.44
C LEU A 471 21.59 -26.32 2.67
N ARG A 472 21.67 -25.59 1.55
CA ARG A 472 22.86 -25.57 0.66
C ARG A 472 23.20 -24.15 0.25
N LEU A 473 24.41 -23.69 0.55
CA LEU A 473 24.81 -22.30 0.33
C LEU A 473 26.21 -22.21 -0.27
N GLY A 474 26.40 -21.33 -1.24
CA GLY A 474 27.69 -21.07 -1.88
C GLY A 474 27.55 -20.71 -3.36
N PRO A 475 28.67 -20.42 -4.04
CA PRO A 475 30.04 -20.66 -3.58
C PRO A 475 30.61 -19.54 -2.69
N VAL A 476 31.49 -19.95 -1.78
CA VAL A 476 32.40 -19.10 -1.00
C VAL A 476 33.80 -19.24 -1.59
N VAL A 477 34.50 -18.13 -1.80
CA VAL A 477 35.82 -18.07 -2.43
C VAL A 477 36.79 -17.30 -1.54
N GLN A 478 37.96 -17.89 -1.34
CA GLN A 478 39.08 -17.23 -0.69
C GLN A 478 39.88 -16.42 -1.74
N ARG A 479 40.01 -15.11 -1.51
CA ARG A 479 40.76 -14.14 -2.33
C ARG A 479 42.24 -14.51 -2.28
N GLY A 480 42.87 -14.69 -3.44
CA GLY A 480 44.22 -15.24 -3.59
C GLY A 480 44.26 -16.55 -4.40
N SER A 481 43.11 -17.13 -4.72
CA SER A 481 42.99 -18.11 -5.80
C SER A 481 42.90 -17.39 -7.14
N GLU A 482 43.79 -17.70 -8.09
CA GLU A 482 43.72 -17.18 -9.46
C GLU A 482 42.39 -17.60 -10.10
N TYR A 483 41.44 -16.67 -10.14
CA TYR A 483 40.17 -16.86 -10.83
C TYR A 483 40.37 -16.47 -12.29
N LEU A 484 40.75 -17.44 -13.14
CA LEU A 484 40.52 -17.31 -14.57
C LEU A 484 39.01 -17.43 -14.80
N ALA A 485 38.32 -16.28 -14.74
CA ALA A 485 36.97 -16.17 -15.26
C ALA A 485 37.02 -16.60 -16.72
N GLY A 486 36.45 -17.76 -17.01
CA GLY A 486 36.23 -18.23 -18.37
C GLY A 486 35.32 -17.24 -19.08
N ALA A 487 35.91 -16.28 -19.78
CA ALA A 487 35.26 -15.60 -20.87
C ALA A 487 35.04 -16.66 -21.96
N ALA A 488 33.86 -17.28 -21.96
CA ALA A 488 33.33 -17.89 -23.17
C ALA A 488 33.00 -16.76 -24.15
N SER A 489 34.03 -16.16 -24.75
CA SER A 489 33.88 -15.39 -25.97
C SER A 489 33.71 -16.40 -27.10
N SER A 490 32.46 -16.77 -27.38
CA SER A 490 32.10 -17.35 -28.67
C SER A 490 32.23 -16.26 -29.75
N HIS A 491 33.47 -15.90 -30.10
CA HIS A 491 33.76 -15.40 -31.44
C HIS A 491 33.85 -16.62 -32.36
N ALA A 492 32.69 -17.20 -32.65
CA ALA A 492 32.53 -18.04 -33.83
C ALA A 492 32.24 -17.11 -34.99
N SER A 493 33.20 -17.06 -35.91
CA SER A 493 33.14 -16.44 -37.23
C SER A 493 31.81 -16.67 -37.94
N LEU A 494 30.98 -15.63 -38.03
CA LEU A 494 29.94 -15.49 -39.04
C LEU A 494 30.29 -14.25 -39.87
N GLY A 495 31.25 -14.43 -40.77
CA GLY A 495 31.81 -13.36 -41.58
C GLY A 495 32.68 -13.86 -42.72
N ALA A 496 32.35 -15.02 -43.28
CA ALA A 496 32.83 -15.50 -44.57
C ALA A 496 31.83 -16.55 -45.04
N TRP A 497 31.47 -16.53 -46.32
CA TRP A 497 30.42 -17.32 -46.98
C TRP A 497 29.00 -16.73 -46.95
N MET A 498 28.84 -15.54 -47.52
CA MET A 498 27.81 -15.34 -48.55
C MET A 498 28.50 -14.72 -49.77
N ILE A 499 28.71 -15.58 -50.78
CA ILE A 499 29.20 -15.22 -52.10
C ILE A 499 28.06 -14.59 -52.91
N ALA A 500 28.44 -13.64 -53.76
CA ALA A 500 27.71 -13.10 -54.90
C ALA A 500 26.55 -12.13 -54.59
N LEU A 501 26.78 -10.84 -54.85
CA LEU A 501 26.18 -10.14 -56.01
C LEU A 501 26.68 -8.69 -56.10
N ALA A 502 26.94 -8.27 -57.33
CA ALA A 502 27.01 -6.88 -57.81
C ALA A 502 28.31 -6.08 -57.58
N SER A 503 29.41 -6.56 -58.17
CA SER A 503 30.42 -5.68 -58.78
C SER A 503 30.15 -5.58 -60.28
N ALA A 504 29.26 -4.67 -60.67
CA ALA A 504 29.19 -4.13 -62.02
C ALA A 504 28.40 -2.83 -62.01
N VAL A 505 28.89 -1.88 -62.82
CA VAL A 505 28.17 -0.72 -63.37
C VAL A 505 28.48 0.64 -62.72
N LEU A 506 29.38 1.35 -63.41
CA LEU A 506 29.42 2.81 -63.71
C LEU A 506 29.89 3.73 -62.56
N VAL A 507 31.09 4.34 -62.55
CA VAL A 507 31.85 5.09 -63.58
C VAL A 507 30.97 5.99 -64.44
N PHE A 508 31.33 7.27 -64.53
CA PHE A 508 30.64 8.41 -65.17
C PHE A 508 29.62 9.10 -64.23
N PHE A 509 29.76 10.35 -63.80
CA PHE A 509 30.34 11.53 -64.44
C PHE A 509 30.86 12.54 -63.38
N LEU A 510 32.06 13.04 -63.58
CA LEU A 510 32.37 14.45 -63.36
C LEU A 510 32.94 14.96 -64.69
N HIS A 511 32.24 15.86 -65.36
CA HIS A 511 32.83 17.02 -66.05
C HIS A 511 31.78 18.12 -66.23
N PRO A 512 32.16 19.40 -66.04
CA PRO A 512 31.32 20.59 -66.22
C PRO A 512 31.44 21.12 -67.67
N PHE A 513 30.45 21.88 -68.18
CA PHE A 513 30.58 23.00 -69.13
C PHE A 513 29.20 23.56 -69.52
N ALA A 514 29.14 24.91 -69.59
CA ALA A 514 28.09 25.80 -70.10
C ALA A 514 26.86 26.07 -69.21
#